data_AF-A0AAJ7RLZ3-F1
#
_entry.id   AF-A0AAJ7RLZ3-F1
#
_cell.length_a   1.000
_cell.length_b   1.000
_cell.length_c   1.000
_cell.angle_alpha   90.00
_cell.angle_beta   90.00
_cell.angle_gamma   90.00
#
_symmetry.space_group_name_H-M   'P 1'
#
loop_
_entity.id
_entity.type
_entity.pdbx_description
1 polymer ?
#
loop_
_entity_poly.entity_id
_entity_poly.type
_entity_poly.pdbx_seq_one_letter_code
_entity_poly.pdbx_strand_id
1 'polypeptide(L)'
;MRVAIIGAGAAGLAALRHCVNVENNDFENPEQSAKLITVICYEKSDQIGGTWVYTPETGVDNYGIPIHSSMYNSLRRGFYPKANCNRMNSDCRILKIIKKCLIL
;
A
#
# COMPACT_ATOMS: atom_id res chain seq x y z
N MET A 1 -17.28 -6.30 -9.80
CA MET A 1 -16.94 -4.89 -9.52
C MET A 1 -15.45 -4.69 -9.71
N ARG A 2 -15.01 -3.58 -10.33
CA ARG A 2 -13.58 -3.28 -10.52
C ARG A 2 -13.22 -2.03 -9.73
N VAL A 3 -12.14 -2.09 -8.97
CA VAL A 3 -11.68 -1.01 -8.10
C VAL A 3 -10.24 -0.70 -8.45
N ALA A 4 -9.98 0.56 -8.79
CA ALA A 4 -8.63 1.08 -8.98
C ALA A 4 -8.24 1.88 -7.74
N ILE A 5 -7.12 1.53 -7.13
CA ILE A 5 -6.51 2.24 -6.00
C ILE A 5 -5.31 3.00 -6.58
N ILE A 6 -5.23 4.30 -6.34
CA ILE A 6 -4.14 5.15 -6.80
C ILE A 6 -3.33 5.59 -5.57
N GLY A 7 -2.05 5.24 -5.57
CA GLY A 7 -1.11 5.39 -4.46
C GLY A 7 -1.09 4.18 -3.54
N ALA A 8 0.03 3.48 -3.47
CA ALA A 8 0.34 2.42 -2.51
C ALA A 8 1.03 2.96 -1.24
N GLY A 9 0.57 4.12 -0.76
CA GLY A 9 0.89 4.64 0.57
C GLY A 9 0.11 3.92 1.68
N ALA A 10 0.21 4.41 2.92
CA ALA A 10 -0.48 3.80 4.06
C ALA A 10 -2.01 3.65 3.84
N ALA A 11 -2.66 4.67 3.27
CA ALA A 11 -4.09 4.65 2.99
C ALA A 11 -4.46 3.67 1.87
N GLY A 12 -3.74 3.67 0.75
CA GLY A 12 -4.01 2.76 -0.36
C GLY A 12 -3.76 1.30 -0.01
N LEU A 13 -2.70 1.01 0.75
CA LEU A 13 -2.44 -0.33 1.27
C LEU A 13 -3.52 -0.78 2.28
N ALA A 14 -4.05 0.13 3.10
CA ALA A 14 -5.18 -0.17 3.98
C ALA A 14 -6.45 -0.49 3.19
N ALA A 15 -6.77 0.31 2.17
CA ALA A 15 -7.91 0.07 1.29
C ALA A 15 -7.77 -1.28 0.54
N LEU A 16 -6.59 -1.56 0.01
CA LEU A 16 -6.27 -2.81 -0.69
C LEU A 16 -6.41 -4.02 0.25
N ARG A 17 -5.98 -3.91 1.51
CA ARG A 17 -6.18 -4.93 2.54
C ARG A 17 -7.67 -5.19 2.79
N HIS A 18 -8.49 -4.15 2.87
CA HIS A 18 -9.94 -4.32 3.06
C HIS A 18 -10.57 -5.03 1.87
N CYS A 19 -10.24 -4.64 0.64
CA CYS A 19 -10.75 -5.31 -0.57
C CYS A 19 -10.38 -6.80 -0.58
N VAL A 20 -9.14 -7.15 -0.23
CA VAL A 20 -8.69 -8.56 -0.17
C VAL A 20 -9.31 -9.33 1.00
N ASN A 21 -9.59 -8.68 2.13
CA ASN A 21 -10.20 -9.36 3.28
C ASN A 21 -11.70 -9.64 3.07
N VAL A 22 -12.42 -8.75 2.36
CA VAL A 22 -13.84 -8.97 1.99
C VAL A 22 -13.99 -10.20 1.10
N GLU A 23 -13.03 -10.47 0.20
CA GLU A 23 -13.01 -11.70 -0.61
C GLU A 23 -12.99 -12.99 0.24
N ASN A 24 -12.65 -12.95 1.54
CA ASN A 24 -12.41 -14.16 2.34
C ASN A 24 -13.43 -14.41 3.48
N ASN A 25 -14.27 -13.46 3.86
CA ASN A 25 -15.13 -13.58 5.06
C ASN A 25 -16.62 -13.80 4.76
N ASP A 26 -17.08 -13.50 3.54
CA ASP A 26 -18.54 -13.43 3.25
C ASP A 26 -19.09 -14.60 2.44
N PHE A 27 -18.28 -15.58 2.04
CA PHE A 27 -18.74 -16.72 1.21
C PHE A 27 -18.19 -18.06 1.70
N GLU A 28 -19.07 -19.05 1.86
CA GLU A 28 -18.76 -20.44 2.20
C GLU A 28 -17.82 -21.15 1.19
N ASN A 29 -17.55 -20.53 0.04
CA ASN A 29 -16.62 -21.02 -0.98
C ASN A 29 -15.64 -19.92 -1.43
N PRO A 30 -14.35 -19.97 -1.03
CA PRO A 30 -13.35 -18.94 -1.33
C PRO A 30 -13.00 -18.78 -2.82
N GLU A 31 -13.33 -19.75 -3.68
CA GLU A 31 -13.12 -19.64 -5.13
C GLU A 31 -14.17 -18.76 -5.85
N GLN A 32 -15.36 -18.58 -5.26
CA GLN A 32 -16.43 -17.78 -5.88
C GLN A 32 -16.36 -16.30 -5.47
N SER A 33 -15.87 -15.99 -4.27
CA SER A 33 -15.75 -14.63 -3.75
C SER A 33 -14.57 -13.85 -4.36
N ALA A 34 -13.43 -14.51 -4.61
CA ALA A 34 -12.28 -13.92 -5.30
C ALA A 34 -12.62 -13.46 -6.74
N LYS A 35 -13.75 -13.93 -7.31
CA LYS A 35 -14.20 -13.60 -8.67
C LYS A 35 -15.06 -12.33 -8.73
N LEU A 36 -15.54 -11.82 -7.59
CA LEU A 36 -16.52 -10.72 -7.58
C LEU A 36 -15.89 -9.31 -7.63
N ILE A 37 -14.71 -9.14 -7.02
CA ILE A 37 -14.01 -7.85 -6.94
C ILE A 37 -12.63 -7.97 -7.59
N THR A 38 -12.39 -7.22 -8.65
CA THR A 38 -11.05 -7.07 -9.22
C THR A 38 -10.46 -5.76 -8.73
N VAL A 39 -9.44 -5.84 -7.89
CA VAL A 39 -8.73 -4.66 -7.37
C VAL A 39 -7.37 -4.53 -8.09
N ILE A 40 -7.03 -3.31 -8.52
CA ILE A 40 -5.72 -2.98 -9.07
C ILE A 40 -5.19 -1.77 -8.32
N CYS A 41 -3.97 -1.85 -7.82
CA CYS A 41 -3.30 -0.75 -7.13
C CYS A 41 -2.18 -0.21 -8.02
N TYR A 42 -2.16 1.09 -8.22
CA TYR A 42 -1.15 1.80 -8.98
C TYR A 42 -0.32 2.66 -8.04
N GLU A 43 1.00 2.55 -8.11
CA GLU A 43 1.92 3.41 -7.39
C GLU A 43 2.84 4.09 -8.41
N LYS A 44 3.15 5.36 -8.17
CA LYS A 44 4.06 6.11 -9.01
C LYS A 44 5.52 5.78 -8.67
N SER A 45 5.82 5.64 -7.38
CA SER A 45 7.16 5.30 -6.93
C SER A 45 7.53 3.84 -7.23
N ASP A 46 8.83 3.56 -7.30
CA ASP A 46 9.40 2.21 -7.41
C ASP A 46 9.10 1.32 -6.19
N GLN A 47 8.81 1.95 -5.05
CA GLN A 47 8.56 1.31 -3.79
C GLN A 47 7.21 1.73 -3.20
N ILE A 48 6.54 0.75 -2.59
CA ILE A 48 5.33 0.96 -1.82
C ILE A 48 5.64 1.57 -0.45
N GLY A 49 4.67 2.28 0.12
CA GLY A 49 4.81 2.99 1.39
C GLY A 49 4.52 4.49 1.26
N GLY A 50 4.47 5.00 0.02
CA GLY A 50 4.15 6.39 -0.29
C GLY A 50 5.12 7.33 0.42
N THR A 51 4.59 8.31 1.16
CA THR A 51 5.41 9.28 1.90
C THR A 51 6.44 8.62 2.82
N TRP A 52 6.19 7.45 3.38
CA TRP A 52 7.10 6.80 4.34
C TRP A 52 8.36 6.19 3.72
N VAL A 53 8.44 6.14 2.38
CA VAL A 53 9.66 5.76 1.68
C VAL A 53 10.59 6.96 1.64
N TYR A 54 11.72 6.88 2.34
CA TYR A 54 12.72 7.95 2.33
C TYR A 54 13.60 7.87 1.08
N THR A 55 13.85 9.02 0.46
CA THR A 55 14.77 9.18 -0.67
C THR A 55 15.63 10.42 -0.41
N PRO A 56 16.96 10.36 -0.61
CA PRO A 56 17.84 11.51 -0.41
C PRO A 56 17.73 12.58 -1.51
N GLU A 57 17.21 12.21 -2.69
CA GLU A 57 17.01 13.10 -3.83
C GLU A 57 15.89 14.13 -3.57
N THR A 58 15.97 15.28 -4.23
CA THR A 58 14.98 16.35 -4.10
C THR A 58 14.58 16.89 -5.46
N GLY A 59 13.39 17.49 -5.56
CA GLY A 59 12.85 17.98 -6.82
C GLY A 59 12.19 16.88 -7.63
N VAL A 60 12.93 16.28 -8.57
CA VAL A 60 12.42 15.26 -9.50
C VAL A 60 13.18 13.95 -9.36
N ASP A 61 12.47 12.85 -9.61
CA ASP A 61 13.05 11.50 -9.66
C ASP A 61 13.77 11.23 -11.00
N ASN A 62 14.27 10.00 -11.15
CA ASN A 62 14.96 9.53 -12.36
C ASN A 62 14.06 9.52 -13.62
N TYR A 63 12.75 9.64 -13.45
CA TYR A 63 11.76 9.69 -14.52
C TYR A 63 11.28 11.12 -14.82
N GLY A 64 11.87 12.13 -14.17
CA GLY A 64 11.53 13.54 -14.33
C GLY A 64 10.22 13.93 -13.63
N ILE A 65 9.71 13.11 -12.72
CA ILE A 65 8.44 13.34 -12.02
C ILE A 65 8.73 13.87 -10.61
N PRO A 66 7.93 14.80 -10.04
CA PRO A 66 8.23 15.35 -8.73
C PRO A 66 8.27 14.30 -7.62
N ILE A 67 9.31 14.34 -6.79
CA ILE A 67 9.46 13.41 -5.65
C ILE A 67 8.32 13.64 -4.66
N HIS A 68 7.62 12.55 -4.31
CA HIS A 68 6.45 12.60 -3.42
C HIS A 68 6.81 12.49 -1.93
N SER A 69 7.98 11.93 -1.60
CA SER A 69 8.41 11.78 -0.21
C SER A 69 8.73 13.13 0.42
N SER A 70 8.23 13.34 1.64
CA SER A 70 8.58 14.49 2.48
C SER A 70 9.39 14.08 3.71
N MET A 71 9.87 12.83 3.73
CA MET A 71 10.68 12.31 4.82
C MET A 71 12.11 12.88 4.74
N TYR A 72 12.74 13.01 5.89
CA TYR A 72 14.14 13.43 6.00
C TYR A 72 14.91 12.44 6.88
N ASN A 73 16.24 12.37 6.70
CA ASN A 73 17.09 11.36 7.32
C ASN A 73 16.93 11.22 8.85
N SER A 74 16.78 12.34 9.55
CA SER A 74 16.64 12.37 11.01
C SER A 74 15.20 12.26 11.50
N LEU A 75 14.23 11.99 10.62
CA LEU A 75 12.83 11.90 11.00
C LEU A 75 12.58 10.68 11.88
N ARG A 76 12.12 10.93 13.10
CA ARG A 76 11.67 9.91 14.03
C ARG A 76 10.16 9.98 14.16
N ARG A 77 9.53 8.84 14.43
CA ARG A 77 8.12 8.84 14.83
C ARG A 77 7.96 9.76 16.04
N GLY A 78 6.88 10.54 16.06
CA GLY A 78 6.51 11.35 17.22
C GLY A 78 6.35 10.50 18.48
N PHE A 79 6.25 11.15 19.65
CA PHE A 79 6.29 10.55 20.99
C PHE A 79 5.19 9.52 21.33
N TYR A 80 4.41 9.05 20.36
CA TYR A 80 3.35 8.07 20.60
C TYR A 80 3.89 6.63 20.70
N PRO A 81 3.35 5.82 21.63
CA PRO A 81 3.77 4.44 21.81
C PRO A 81 3.52 3.60 20.55
N LYS A 82 4.48 2.73 20.22
CA LYS A 82 4.45 1.88 19.00
C LYS A 82 3.21 0.98 18.89
N ALA A 83 2.55 0.70 20.01
CA ALA A 83 1.39 -0.20 20.11
C ALA A 83 0.25 0.19 19.14
N ASN A 84 0.08 1.48 18.83
CA ASN A 84 -1.02 1.94 17.98
C ASN A 84 -0.78 1.74 16.47
N CYS A 85 0.44 1.37 16.05
CA CYS A 85 0.84 1.29 14.62
C CYS A 85 1.03 -0.16 14.12
N ASN A 86 1.09 -1.15 15.00
CA ASN A 86 1.60 -2.49 14.68
C ASN A 86 0.61 -3.45 14.00
N ARG A 87 -0.47 -2.98 13.38
CA ARG A 87 -1.52 -3.88 12.85
C ARG A 87 -1.26 -4.41 11.44
N MET A 88 -0.10 -4.12 10.86
CA MET A 88 0.17 -4.30 9.43
C MET A 88 1.30 -5.26 9.08
N ASN A 89 2.07 -5.82 10.02
CA ASN A 89 3.25 -6.64 9.70
C ASN A 89 3.12 -8.16 9.97
N SER A 90 1.99 -8.63 10.49
CA SER A 90 1.85 -10.05 10.89
C SER A 90 1.15 -10.94 9.86
N ASP A 91 0.62 -10.39 8.77
CA ASP A 91 -0.14 -11.16 7.77
C ASP A 91 0.71 -11.47 6.53
N CYS A 92 1.08 -12.75 6.32
CA CYS A 92 1.71 -13.24 5.07
C CYS A 92 0.87 -12.92 3.80
N ARG A 93 -0.39 -12.54 3.97
CA ARG A 93 -1.32 -12.10 2.93
C ARG A 93 -0.95 -10.72 2.37
N ILE A 94 -0.26 -9.88 3.15
CA ILE A 94 0.25 -8.58 2.68
C ILE A 94 1.30 -8.76 1.59
N LEU A 95 2.12 -9.82 1.65
CA LEU A 95 3.07 -10.12 0.56
C LEU A 95 2.36 -10.40 -0.78
N LYS A 96 1.13 -10.94 -0.77
CA LYS A 96 0.31 -11.12 -1.98
C LYS A 96 -0.30 -9.80 -2.48
N ILE A 97 -0.59 -8.86 -1.57
CA ILE A 97 -1.04 -7.50 -1.86
C ILE A 97 0.07 -6.72 -2.58
N ILE A 98 1.32 -6.82 -2.11
CA ILE A 98 2.48 -6.15 -2.72
C ILE A 98 2.67 -6.57 -4.18
N LYS A 99 2.49 -7.86 -4.50
CA LYS A 99 2.59 -8.38 -5.87
C LYS A 99 1.48 -7.91 -6.82
N LYS A 100 0.42 -7.27 -6.32
CA LYS A 100 -0.69 -6.70 -7.13
C LYS A 100 -0.53 -5.20 -7.39
N CYS A 101 0.50 -4.55 -6.83
CA CYS A 101 0.79 -3.16 -7.14
C CYS A 101 1.54 -3.07 -8.47
N LEU A 102 1.01 -2.28 -9.39
CA LEU A 102 1.66 -1.90 -10.64
C LEU A 102 2.32 -0.54 -10.44
N ILE A 103 3.58 -0.43 -10.88
CA ILE A 103 4.29 0.85 -10.93
C ILE A 103 3.91 1.53 -12.25
N LEU A 104 3.47 2.79 -12.19
CA LEU A 104 3.11 3.61 -13.35
C LEU A 104 4.31 4.36 -13.91
#